data_AF-A0A9R0U823-F1
#
_entry.id   AF-A0A9R0U823-F1
#
_cell.length_a   1.000
_cell.length_b   1.000
_cell.length_c   1.000
_cell.angle_alpha   90.00
_cell.angle_beta   90.00
_cell.angle_gamma   90.00
#
_symmetry.space_group_name_H-M   'P 1'
#
loop_
_entity.id
_entity.type
_entity.pdbx_description
1 polymer ?
#
loop_
_entity_poly.entity_id
_entity_poly.type
_entity_poly.pdbx_seq_one_letter_code
_entity_poly.pdbx_strand_id
1 'polypeptide(L)'
;MAKVRPTPFPERNGKVPFNASGVAQVGSRRFVFVDNKDPTALFEMTFDSGGGAVERIHRRPLAGLGKGNLRDPEGLTRVDVRGEIFLVVSSSLCAAAGNRSCDGLVRVRYAAGGKLPAEPMAGFRDWLLAREPTLAAAGRREPDAGGLNVEGLAWDRNALLFGLRGPAEPGCVTLVRIPADVGGPRWTTAALGHPELIRVRLPHPEVTHGVRDISGAAEPGDFLLLLGRSTSRGDAPFRLGTWNRGDDRAALLDVSFHRTAKPEGVTPFPIGGQRILIVDDAGGYAVL
;
A
#
# COMPACT_ATOMS: atom_id res chain seq x y z
N MET A 1 -9.43 21.30 12.18
CA MET A 1 -9.55 20.40 11.02
C MET A 1 -8.84 20.94 9.80
N ALA A 2 -7.73 20.32 9.38
CA ALA A 2 -7.09 20.62 8.10
C ALA A 2 -7.85 19.94 6.95
N LYS A 3 -8.04 20.64 5.83
CA LYS A 3 -8.69 20.07 4.63
C LYS A 3 -7.67 19.84 3.52
N VAL A 4 -7.35 18.58 3.29
CA VAL A 4 -6.38 18.13 2.28
C VAL A 4 -6.96 18.32 0.88
N ARG A 5 -6.23 19.04 0.03
CA ARG A 5 -6.52 19.18 -1.40
C ARG A 5 -5.33 18.63 -2.19
N PRO A 6 -5.53 17.75 -3.16
CA PRO A 6 -4.44 17.25 -3.98
C PRO A 6 -3.94 18.33 -4.93
N THR A 7 -2.63 18.41 -5.05
CA THR A 7 -1.91 19.09 -6.13
C THR A 7 -1.67 18.07 -7.25
N PRO A 8 -1.96 18.38 -8.52
CA PRO A 8 -1.65 17.49 -9.63
C PRO A 8 -0.15 17.19 -9.70
N PHE A 9 0.21 15.97 -10.12
CA PHE A 9 1.59 15.69 -10.49
C PHE A 9 2.02 16.58 -11.67
N PRO A 10 3.31 16.97 -11.73
CA PRO A 10 3.83 17.74 -12.87
C PRO A 10 3.90 16.92 -14.16
N GLU A 11 3.86 15.59 -14.05
CA GLU A 11 4.00 14.65 -15.15
C GLU A 11 2.81 13.67 -15.21
N ARG A 12 2.74 12.94 -16.32
CA ARG A 12 1.70 11.94 -16.61
C ARG A 12 2.33 10.62 -17.05
N ASN A 13 1.59 9.52 -16.91
CA ASN A 13 1.97 8.24 -17.49
C ASN A 13 1.61 8.24 -18.99
N GLY A 14 2.47 8.86 -19.80
CA GLY A 14 2.14 9.17 -21.19
C GLY A 14 1.02 10.19 -21.27
N LYS A 15 -0.15 9.80 -21.78
CA LYS A 15 -1.30 10.72 -21.98
C LYS A 15 -2.27 10.76 -20.80
N VAL A 16 -2.19 9.78 -19.89
CA VAL A 16 -3.15 9.61 -18.78
C VAL A 16 -2.52 10.04 -17.45
N PRO A 17 -3.32 10.58 -16.51
CA PRO A 17 -2.85 10.79 -15.14
C PRO A 17 -2.33 9.48 -14.52
N PHE A 18 -1.33 9.58 -13.66
CA PHE A 18 -0.89 8.45 -12.83
C PHE A 18 -2.06 7.97 -11.97
N ASN A 19 -2.22 6.65 -11.82
CA ASN A 19 -3.17 6.07 -10.87
C ASN A 19 -2.35 5.57 -9.67
N ALA A 20 -1.79 6.53 -8.94
CA ALA A 20 -0.85 6.25 -7.86
C ALA A 20 -1.56 5.53 -6.71
N SER A 21 -0.97 4.44 -6.24
CA SER A 21 -1.37 3.72 -5.02
C SER A 21 -0.23 3.75 -4.00
N GLY A 22 0.11 2.66 -3.34
CA GLY A 22 1.15 2.61 -2.29
C GLY A 22 2.45 3.36 -2.64
N VAL A 23 3.02 4.02 -1.64
CA VAL A 23 4.17 4.93 -1.76
C VAL A 23 5.19 4.71 -0.64
N ALA A 24 6.49 4.77 -0.95
CA ALA A 24 7.56 4.61 0.03
C ALA A 24 8.74 5.55 -0.24
N GLN A 25 9.36 6.07 0.83
CA GLN A 25 10.58 6.89 0.72
C GLN A 25 11.82 6.01 0.48
N VAL A 26 12.56 6.27 -0.61
CA VAL A 26 13.80 5.52 -0.99
C VAL A 26 15.08 6.36 -0.86
N GLY A 27 14.96 7.65 -0.57
CA GLY A 27 16.07 8.54 -0.29
C GLY A 27 15.59 9.87 0.29
N SER A 28 16.52 10.76 0.62
CA SER A 28 16.21 12.02 1.31
C SER A 28 15.10 12.83 0.66
N ARG A 29 15.09 12.93 -0.68
CA ARG A 29 14.04 13.59 -1.48
C ARG A 29 13.32 12.65 -2.46
N ARG A 30 13.59 11.35 -2.37
CA ARG A 30 13.16 10.37 -3.37
C ARG A 30 12.13 9.43 -2.81
N PHE A 31 11.04 9.28 -3.53
CA PHE A 31 9.94 8.41 -3.18
C PHE A 31 9.60 7.55 -4.38
N VAL A 32 9.12 6.35 -4.13
CA VAL A 32 8.64 5.44 -5.16
C VAL A 32 7.17 5.16 -4.90
N PHE A 33 6.35 5.14 -5.95
CA PHE A 33 4.97 4.70 -5.88
C PHE A 33 4.67 3.67 -6.98
N VAL A 34 3.58 2.91 -6.81
CA VAL A 34 3.02 2.04 -7.84
C VAL A 34 1.91 2.77 -8.61
N ASP A 35 1.81 2.54 -9.92
CA ASP A 35 0.63 2.91 -10.71
C ASP A 35 -0.19 1.64 -10.93
N ASN A 36 -1.42 1.57 -10.41
CA ASN A 36 -2.22 0.33 -10.49
C ASN A 36 -2.62 -0.05 -11.93
N LYS A 37 -2.41 0.85 -12.90
CA LYS A 37 -2.60 0.59 -14.34
C LYS A 37 -1.32 0.21 -15.09
N ASP A 38 -0.15 0.31 -14.46
CA ASP A 38 1.13 -0.10 -15.07
C ASP A 38 1.90 -1.06 -14.15
N PRO A 39 1.60 -2.37 -14.18
CA PRO A 39 2.28 -3.37 -13.36
C PRO A 39 3.71 -3.67 -13.81
N THR A 40 4.25 -2.97 -14.81
CA THR A 40 5.57 -3.27 -15.39
C THR A 40 6.66 -2.32 -14.92
N ALA A 41 6.32 -1.35 -14.07
CA ALA A 41 7.26 -0.36 -13.54
C ALA A 41 6.86 0.11 -12.15
N LEU A 42 7.85 0.69 -11.45
CA LEU A 42 7.61 1.60 -10.35
C LEU A 42 7.88 3.03 -10.81
N PHE A 43 7.36 4.02 -10.10
CA PHE A 43 7.52 5.43 -10.46
C PHE A 43 8.24 6.16 -9.34
N GLU A 44 9.44 6.64 -9.64
CA GLU A 44 10.28 7.35 -8.69
C GLU A 44 10.04 8.85 -8.84
N MET A 45 9.52 9.49 -7.81
CA MET A 45 9.37 10.94 -7.75
C MET A 45 10.46 11.57 -6.90
N THR A 46 10.91 12.75 -7.32
CA THR A 46 11.85 13.59 -6.58
C THR A 46 11.15 14.86 -6.14
N PHE A 47 11.20 15.15 -4.84
CA PHE A 47 10.71 16.40 -4.27
C PHE A 47 11.78 17.49 -4.32
N ASP A 48 11.37 18.76 -4.34
CA ASP A 48 12.24 19.91 -4.13
C ASP A 48 12.98 19.83 -2.77
N SER A 49 13.96 20.70 -2.58
CA SER A 49 14.74 20.75 -1.32
C SER A 49 13.89 21.08 -0.10
N GLY A 50 12.73 21.72 -0.29
CA GLY A 50 11.79 22.07 0.75
C GLY A 50 10.77 20.97 1.07
N GLY A 51 10.71 19.88 0.30
CA GLY A 51 9.72 18.82 0.42
C GLY A 51 8.29 19.27 0.09
N GLY A 52 8.13 20.38 -0.64
CA GLY A 52 6.83 21.01 -0.91
C GLY A 52 6.22 20.59 -2.24
N ALA A 53 7.04 20.46 -3.28
CA ALA A 53 6.59 20.09 -4.61
C ALA A 53 7.38 18.93 -5.21
N VAL A 54 6.70 18.11 -6.01
CA VAL A 54 7.32 17.12 -6.90
C VAL A 54 7.95 17.85 -8.08
N GLU A 55 9.26 17.65 -8.29
CA GLU A 55 10.01 18.23 -9.42
C GLU A 55 9.94 17.34 -10.66
N ARG A 56 9.99 16.02 -10.46
CA ARG A 56 10.10 15.04 -11.55
C ARG A 56 9.55 13.68 -11.13
N ILE A 57 8.99 12.95 -12.08
CA ILE A 57 8.61 11.53 -11.95
C ILE A 57 9.34 10.72 -13.01
N HIS A 58 10.06 9.68 -12.58
CA HIS A 58 10.81 8.81 -13.46
C HIS A 58 10.25 7.38 -13.40
N ARG A 59 9.81 6.88 -14.55
CA ARG A 59 9.39 5.49 -14.70
C ARG A 59 10.60 4.55 -14.61
N ARG A 60 10.56 3.60 -13.67
CA ARG A 60 11.60 2.59 -13.39
C ARG A 60 11.08 1.19 -13.77
N PRO A 61 11.42 0.65 -14.95
CA PRO A 61 10.92 -0.66 -15.38
C PRO A 61 11.36 -1.77 -14.41
N LEU A 62 10.45 -2.70 -14.12
CA LEU A 62 10.74 -3.91 -13.36
C LEU A 62 11.34 -4.98 -14.29
N ALA A 63 12.46 -5.58 -13.90
CA ALA A 63 13.14 -6.65 -14.62
C ALA A 63 12.99 -7.96 -13.87
N GLY A 64 12.71 -9.06 -14.58
CA GLY A 64 12.49 -10.39 -13.96
C GLY A 64 11.02 -10.76 -13.75
N LEU A 65 10.08 -9.89 -14.12
CA LEU A 65 8.65 -10.21 -14.10
C LEU A 65 8.17 -10.76 -15.44
N GLY A 66 7.58 -11.96 -15.39
CA GLY A 66 6.78 -12.51 -16.49
C GLY A 66 5.41 -11.84 -16.59
N LYS A 67 4.73 -12.06 -17.73
CA LYS A 67 3.37 -11.57 -17.94
C LYS A 67 2.43 -12.17 -16.89
N GLY A 68 1.77 -11.31 -16.11
CA GLY A 68 0.78 -11.72 -15.10
C GLY A 68 1.36 -11.94 -13.70
N ASN A 69 2.69 -11.87 -13.51
CA ASN A 69 3.32 -12.04 -12.20
C ASN A 69 3.02 -10.89 -11.22
N LEU A 70 2.65 -9.73 -11.76
CA LEU A 70 2.11 -8.61 -11.01
C LEU A 70 0.91 -8.06 -11.80
N ARG A 71 -0.21 -7.91 -11.11
CA ARG A 71 -1.45 -7.35 -11.66
C ARG A 71 -2.11 -6.52 -10.58
N ASP A 72 -2.64 -5.36 -10.94
CA ASP A 72 -3.35 -4.50 -9.99
C ASP A 72 -2.49 -4.22 -8.74
N PRO A 73 -1.26 -3.67 -8.91
CA PRO A 73 -0.39 -3.36 -7.78
C PRO A 73 -1.02 -2.24 -6.95
N GLU A 74 -1.14 -2.47 -5.65
CA GLU A 74 -1.75 -1.53 -4.72
C GLU A 74 -0.73 -1.16 -3.62
N GLY A 75 -0.43 -2.09 -2.71
CA GLY A 75 0.47 -1.82 -1.60
C GLY A 75 1.96 -1.77 -2.00
N LEU A 76 2.71 -0.90 -1.35
CA LEU A 76 4.16 -0.76 -1.50
C LEU A 76 4.79 -0.43 -0.15
N THR A 77 5.86 -1.15 0.21
CA THR A 77 6.65 -0.80 1.39
C THR A 77 8.16 -0.92 1.15
N ARG A 78 8.93 -0.17 1.94
CA ARG A 78 10.39 -0.24 1.96
C ARG A 78 10.87 -1.14 3.08
N VAL A 79 11.91 -1.92 2.79
CA VAL A 79 12.60 -2.78 3.74
C VAL A 79 14.10 -2.58 3.62
N ASP A 80 14.74 -2.13 4.70
CA ASP A 80 16.19 -2.03 4.78
C ASP A 80 16.78 -3.32 5.37
N VAL A 81 17.61 -4.02 4.60
CA VAL A 81 18.28 -5.26 5.06
C VAL A 81 19.75 -5.20 4.71
N ARG A 82 20.62 -5.24 5.72
CA ARG A 82 22.09 -5.31 5.56
C ARG A 82 22.65 -4.20 4.64
N GLY A 83 22.10 -2.99 4.74
CA GLY A 83 22.52 -1.84 3.91
C GLY A 83 21.93 -1.82 2.49
N GLU A 84 21.13 -2.82 2.12
CA GLU A 84 20.37 -2.82 0.87
C GLU A 84 18.93 -2.37 1.11
N ILE A 85 18.39 -1.66 0.12
CA ILE A 85 16.98 -1.28 0.09
C ILE A 85 16.22 -2.29 -0.78
N PHE A 86 15.27 -2.98 -0.17
CA PHE A 86 14.25 -3.73 -0.87
C PHE A 86 12.94 -2.93 -0.86
N LEU A 87 12.17 -3.06 -1.93
CA LEU A 87 10.78 -2.67 -1.99
C LEU A 87 9.94 -3.94 -2.10
N VAL A 88 8.84 -4.02 -1.36
CA VAL A 88 7.86 -5.10 -1.52
C VAL A 88 6.59 -4.50 -2.06
N VAL A 89 6.10 -5.06 -3.16
CA VAL A 89 4.86 -4.65 -3.84
C VAL A 89 3.83 -5.76 -3.71
N SER A 90 2.61 -5.41 -3.31
CA SER A 90 1.48 -6.34 -3.29
C SER A 90 0.42 -5.95 -4.32
N SER A 91 -0.06 -6.95 -5.03
CA SER A 91 -1.32 -6.92 -5.76
C SER A 91 -2.52 -6.77 -4.82
N SER A 92 -3.67 -6.38 -5.37
CA SER A 92 -4.94 -6.33 -4.63
C SER A 92 -5.44 -7.66 -4.03
N LEU A 93 -4.86 -8.78 -4.44
CA LEU A 93 -5.27 -10.15 -4.08
C LEU A 93 -6.74 -10.51 -4.39
N CYS A 94 -7.46 -9.65 -5.10
CA CYS A 94 -8.86 -9.88 -5.40
C CYS A 94 -9.07 -11.04 -6.38
N ALA A 95 -10.26 -11.64 -6.31
CA ALA A 95 -10.76 -12.45 -7.41
C ALA A 95 -11.23 -11.50 -8.53
N ALA A 96 -10.78 -11.73 -9.75
CA ALA A 96 -11.29 -11.05 -10.93
C ALA A 96 -12.11 -12.01 -11.81
N ALA A 97 -12.99 -11.44 -12.63
CA ALA A 97 -13.81 -12.18 -13.58
C ALA A 97 -12.98 -13.18 -14.43
N GLY A 98 -13.53 -14.38 -14.63
CA GLY A 98 -12.92 -15.43 -15.44
C GLY A 98 -11.78 -16.20 -14.76
N ASN A 99 -11.90 -16.47 -13.45
CA ASN A 99 -10.92 -17.22 -12.63
C ASN A 99 -9.50 -16.65 -12.62
N ARG A 100 -9.33 -15.36 -12.94
CA ARG A 100 -8.02 -14.71 -12.84
C ARG A 100 -7.90 -14.08 -11.46
N SER A 101 -6.85 -14.42 -10.72
CA SER A 101 -6.52 -13.77 -9.46
C SER A 101 -5.37 -12.78 -9.63
N CYS A 102 -5.31 -11.78 -8.75
CA CYS A 102 -4.13 -10.95 -8.60
C CYS A 102 -3.21 -11.62 -7.56
N ASP A 103 -2.21 -12.39 -7.97
CA ASP A 103 -1.38 -13.21 -7.06
C ASP A 103 -0.04 -12.54 -6.67
N GLY A 104 0.16 -11.27 -7.06
CA GLY A 104 1.47 -10.64 -6.99
C GLY A 104 1.88 -10.28 -5.57
N LEU A 105 2.94 -10.91 -5.06
CA LEU A 105 3.80 -10.35 -4.01
C LEU A 105 5.23 -10.31 -4.55
N VAL A 106 5.72 -9.12 -4.86
CA VAL A 106 6.98 -8.93 -5.57
C VAL A 106 8.00 -8.27 -4.66
N ARG A 107 9.18 -8.88 -4.54
CA ARG A 107 10.36 -8.24 -3.95
C ARG A 107 11.15 -7.57 -5.06
N VAL A 108 11.49 -6.31 -4.86
CA VAL A 108 12.26 -5.50 -5.79
C VAL A 108 13.53 -5.02 -5.10
N ARG A 109 14.69 -5.30 -5.67
CA ARG A 109 15.95 -4.73 -5.18
C ARG A 109 16.08 -3.32 -5.72
N TYR A 110 16.08 -2.32 -4.83
CA TYR A 110 16.18 -0.93 -5.25
C TYR A 110 17.61 -0.58 -5.64
N ALA A 111 17.76 0.11 -6.76
CA ALA A 111 19.01 0.68 -7.23
C ALA A 111 18.78 2.14 -7.62
N ALA A 112 19.81 2.98 -7.49
CA ALA A 112 19.71 4.41 -7.74
C ALA A 112 19.40 4.78 -9.21
N GLY A 113 19.59 3.85 -10.15
CA GLY A 113 19.30 4.08 -11.56
C GLY A 113 18.97 2.79 -12.32
N GLY A 114 18.49 2.94 -13.56
CA GLY A 114 18.19 1.83 -14.45
C GLY A 114 16.94 1.02 -14.09
N LYS A 115 16.83 -0.17 -14.68
CA LYS A 115 15.76 -1.14 -14.40
C LYS A 115 15.93 -1.71 -12.99
N LEU A 116 14.82 -2.04 -12.34
CA LEU A 116 14.81 -2.58 -10.99
C LEU A 116 14.67 -4.10 -11.04
N PRO A 117 15.64 -4.88 -10.54
CA PRO A 117 15.51 -6.32 -10.40
C PRO A 117 14.33 -6.67 -9.49
N ALA A 118 13.44 -7.52 -9.97
CA ALA A 118 12.20 -7.90 -9.33
C ALA A 118 12.01 -9.42 -9.35
N GLU A 119 11.62 -9.95 -8.20
CA GLU A 119 11.40 -11.36 -7.95
C GLU A 119 9.93 -11.54 -7.50
N PRO A 120 9.09 -12.19 -8.30
CA PRO A 120 7.71 -12.47 -7.91
C PRO A 120 7.63 -13.73 -7.04
N MET A 121 6.84 -13.67 -5.98
CA MET A 121 6.47 -14.84 -5.19
C MET A 121 5.25 -15.52 -5.81
N ALA A 122 5.48 -16.61 -6.53
CA ALA A 122 4.38 -17.39 -7.11
C ALA A 122 3.54 -18.10 -6.03
N GLY A 123 2.21 -18.08 -6.19
CA GLY A 123 1.25 -18.78 -5.34
C GLY A 123 1.03 -18.13 -3.97
N PHE A 124 1.40 -16.86 -3.79
CA PHE A 124 1.27 -16.18 -2.50
C PHE A 124 -0.17 -16.13 -2.01
N ARG A 125 -1.11 -15.76 -2.89
CA ARG A 125 -2.53 -15.66 -2.57
C ARG A 125 -3.09 -17.00 -2.16
N ASP A 126 -2.85 -18.05 -2.94
CA ASP A 126 -3.35 -19.39 -2.63
C ASP A 126 -2.75 -19.92 -1.32
N TRP A 127 -1.45 -19.64 -1.09
CA TRP A 127 -0.79 -19.94 0.17
C TRP A 127 -1.43 -19.23 1.37
N LEU A 128 -1.81 -17.95 1.22
CA LEU A 128 -2.47 -17.16 2.25
C LEU A 128 -3.87 -17.71 2.55
N LEU A 129 -4.68 -17.93 1.52
CA LEU A 129 -6.04 -18.45 1.68
C LEU A 129 -6.07 -19.86 2.25
N ALA A 130 -5.05 -20.69 1.99
CA ALA A 130 -4.93 -22.01 2.59
C ALA A 130 -4.63 -21.96 4.10
N ARG A 131 -4.08 -20.85 4.61
CA ARG A 131 -3.70 -20.66 6.02
C ARG A 131 -4.69 -19.82 6.82
N GLU A 132 -5.48 -19.00 6.14
CA GLU A 132 -6.49 -18.13 6.75
C GLU A 132 -7.90 -18.49 6.25
N PRO A 133 -8.58 -19.48 6.85
CA PRO A 133 -9.92 -19.92 6.42
C PRO A 133 -10.95 -18.78 6.35
N THR A 134 -10.85 -17.81 7.27
CA THR A 134 -11.71 -16.63 7.27
C THR A 134 -11.57 -15.81 5.99
N LEU A 135 -10.34 -15.68 5.47
CA LEU A 135 -10.07 -14.99 4.20
C LEU A 135 -10.40 -15.87 3.00
N ALA A 136 -10.27 -17.20 3.10
CA ALA A 136 -10.58 -18.14 2.02
C ALA A 136 -12.02 -18.00 1.49
N ALA A 137 -12.98 -17.73 2.38
CA ALA A 137 -14.37 -17.50 1.99
C ALA A 137 -14.52 -16.20 1.17
N ALA A 138 -13.91 -15.10 1.63
CA ALA A 138 -13.91 -13.82 0.92
C ALA A 138 -13.09 -13.88 -0.39
N GLY A 139 -12.02 -14.67 -0.43
CA GLY A 139 -11.17 -14.86 -1.60
C GLY A 139 -11.89 -15.49 -2.80
N ARG A 140 -13.11 -16.01 -2.63
CA ARG A 140 -13.93 -16.52 -3.75
C ARG A 140 -14.89 -15.48 -4.33
N ARG A 141 -14.96 -14.29 -3.75
CA ARG A 141 -15.89 -13.24 -4.14
C ARG A 141 -15.13 -12.06 -4.75
N GLU A 142 -15.79 -11.34 -5.65
CA GLU A 142 -15.30 -10.06 -6.15
C GLU A 142 -15.32 -9.00 -5.02
N PRO A 143 -14.47 -7.96 -5.07
CA PRO A 143 -14.36 -6.96 -4.00
C PRO A 143 -15.70 -6.35 -3.56
N ASP A 144 -16.53 -5.93 -4.52
CA ASP A 144 -17.81 -5.28 -4.24
C ASP A 144 -18.89 -6.25 -3.71
N ALA A 145 -18.64 -7.56 -3.77
CA ALA A 145 -19.47 -8.61 -3.17
C ALA A 145 -18.93 -9.06 -1.79
N GLY A 146 -18.14 -8.22 -1.12
CA GLY A 146 -17.48 -8.53 0.15
C GLY A 146 -16.28 -9.47 -0.01
N GLY A 147 -15.61 -9.40 -1.17
CA GLY A 147 -14.44 -10.20 -1.47
C GLY A 147 -13.16 -9.71 -0.82
N LEU A 148 -12.13 -10.56 -0.85
CA LEU A 148 -10.78 -10.17 -0.44
C LEU A 148 -10.28 -9.04 -1.35
N ASN A 149 -9.80 -7.98 -0.72
CA ASN A 149 -9.07 -6.91 -1.38
C ASN A 149 -8.06 -6.30 -0.39
N VAL A 150 -6.79 -6.42 -0.74
CA VAL A 150 -5.64 -5.87 -0.01
C VAL A 150 -5.21 -4.59 -0.71
N GLU A 151 -5.09 -3.48 0.01
CA GLU A 151 -4.55 -2.25 -0.60
C GLU A 151 -3.36 -1.73 0.19
N GLY A 152 -3.43 -1.74 1.53
CA GLY A 152 -2.31 -1.28 2.35
C GLY A 152 -1.21 -2.30 2.56
N LEU A 153 0.02 -1.82 2.62
CA LEU A 153 1.20 -2.63 2.92
C LEU A 153 2.25 -1.83 3.67
N ALA A 154 2.63 -2.30 4.86
CA ALA A 154 3.76 -1.78 5.63
C ALA A 154 4.76 -2.88 5.99
N TRP A 155 6.02 -2.47 6.18
CA TRP A 155 7.02 -3.28 6.83
C TRP A 155 7.01 -3.01 8.34
N ASP A 156 6.94 -4.08 9.12
CA ASP A 156 6.85 -4.02 10.57
C ASP A 156 7.92 -4.93 11.21
N ARG A 157 9.14 -4.40 11.25
CA ARG A 157 10.38 -5.02 11.76
C ARG A 157 10.82 -6.27 11.01
N ASN A 158 10.08 -7.36 11.13
CA ASN A 158 10.36 -8.67 10.54
C ASN A 158 9.13 -9.29 9.86
N ALA A 159 8.10 -8.48 9.64
CA ALA A 159 6.83 -8.93 9.08
C ALA A 159 6.30 -7.91 8.08
N LEU A 160 5.61 -8.42 7.07
CA LEU A 160 4.72 -7.62 6.23
C LEU A 160 3.39 -7.46 6.95
N LEU A 161 2.86 -6.24 6.99
CA LEU A 161 1.57 -5.90 7.54
C LEU A 161 0.65 -5.45 6.41
N PHE A 162 -0.32 -6.29 6.06
CA PHE A 162 -1.28 -6.03 4.99
C PHE A 162 -2.54 -5.40 5.56
N GLY A 163 -3.04 -4.35 4.90
CA GLY A 163 -4.31 -3.70 5.21
C GLY A 163 -5.40 -4.18 4.26
N LEU A 164 -6.50 -4.70 4.82
CA LEU A 164 -7.63 -5.11 4.02
C LEU A 164 -8.57 -3.93 3.76
N ARG A 165 -8.81 -3.63 2.49
CA ARG A 165 -9.98 -2.86 2.07
C ARG A 165 -11.25 -3.70 2.24
N GLY A 166 -11.15 -4.98 1.92
CA GLY A 166 -12.23 -5.95 2.01
C GLY A 166 -11.70 -7.35 2.35
N PRO A 167 -12.45 -8.20 3.06
CA PRO A 167 -13.74 -7.92 3.68
C PRO A 167 -13.61 -6.91 4.83
N ALA A 168 -14.66 -6.09 5.02
CA ALA A 168 -14.70 -5.04 6.04
C ALA A 168 -15.96 -5.15 6.90
N GLU A 169 -15.85 -4.72 8.15
CA GLU A 169 -16.94 -4.72 9.13
C GLU A 169 -17.16 -3.29 9.66
N PRO A 170 -18.40 -2.91 10.03
CA PRO A 170 -18.64 -1.61 10.66
C PRO A 170 -17.75 -1.42 11.90
N GLY A 171 -17.09 -0.26 12.01
CA GLY A 171 -16.32 0.08 13.20
C GLY A 171 -14.99 -0.67 13.36
N CYS A 172 -14.58 -1.49 12.40
CA CYS A 172 -13.37 -2.28 12.52
C CYS A 172 -12.65 -2.40 11.18
N VAL A 173 -11.32 -2.31 11.22
CA VAL A 173 -10.48 -2.71 10.09
C VAL A 173 -9.73 -3.99 10.41
N THR A 174 -9.35 -4.70 9.36
CA THR A 174 -8.61 -5.95 9.45
C THR A 174 -7.22 -5.76 8.87
N LEU A 175 -6.21 -6.14 9.63
CA LEU A 175 -4.84 -6.24 9.18
C LEU A 175 -4.42 -7.71 9.17
N VAL A 176 -3.46 -8.06 8.33
CA VAL A 176 -2.83 -9.38 8.30
C VAL A 176 -1.34 -9.20 8.48
N ARG A 177 -0.79 -9.70 9.59
CA ARG A 177 0.65 -9.68 9.85
C ARG A 177 1.25 -11.01 9.40
N ILE A 178 2.31 -10.95 8.60
CA ILE A 178 2.99 -12.14 8.07
C ILE A 178 4.49 -11.96 8.28
N PRO A 179 5.14 -12.69 9.22
CA PRO A 179 6.59 -12.70 9.32
C PRO A 179 7.23 -13.04 7.97
N ALA A 180 8.29 -12.34 7.58
CA ALA A 180 8.92 -12.54 6.28
C ALA A 180 10.44 -12.35 6.33
N ASP A 181 11.18 -13.23 5.65
CA ASP A 181 12.61 -13.06 5.39
C ASP A 181 12.84 -12.37 4.04
N VAL A 182 12.69 -11.04 4.01
CA VAL A 182 12.86 -10.23 2.79
C VAL A 182 14.30 -10.23 2.29
N GLY A 183 15.29 -10.37 3.18
CA GLY A 183 16.71 -10.46 2.81
C GLY A 183 17.17 -11.86 2.39
N GLY A 184 16.28 -12.85 2.48
CA GLY A 184 16.60 -14.24 2.20
C GLY A 184 17.03 -14.49 0.74
N PRO A 185 17.77 -15.57 0.47
CA PRO A 185 18.29 -15.86 -0.86
C PRO A 185 17.21 -16.18 -1.91
N ARG A 186 16.00 -16.54 -1.48
CA ARG A 186 14.88 -16.89 -2.35
C ARG A 186 13.60 -16.17 -1.91
N TRP A 187 12.89 -15.56 -2.85
CA TRP A 187 11.59 -14.95 -2.61
C TRP A 187 10.45 -15.92 -2.93
N THR A 188 10.19 -16.85 -2.01
CA THR A 188 9.11 -17.84 -2.12
C THR A 188 8.29 -17.86 -0.83
N THR A 189 7.17 -18.58 -0.83
CA THR A 189 6.31 -18.72 0.36
C THR A 189 7.00 -19.42 1.54
N ALA A 190 8.14 -20.08 1.32
CA ALA A 190 8.98 -20.62 2.38
C ALA A 190 9.71 -19.52 3.19
N ALA A 191 9.80 -18.31 2.64
CA ALA A 191 10.31 -17.14 3.36
C ALA A 191 9.27 -16.49 4.29
N LEU A 192 8.03 -17.02 4.33
CA LEU A 192 6.92 -16.49 5.11
C LEU A 192 6.63 -17.35 6.34
N GLY A 193 6.32 -16.69 7.45
CA GLY A 193 5.81 -17.31 8.68
C GLY A 193 4.29 -17.48 8.68
N HIS A 194 3.74 -17.90 9.81
CA HIS A 194 2.29 -18.05 9.96
C HIS A 194 1.59 -16.66 9.91
N PRO A 195 0.53 -16.47 9.11
CA PRO A 195 -0.25 -15.24 9.10
C PRO A 195 -0.99 -15.03 10.42
N GLU A 196 -1.23 -13.78 10.79
CA GLU A 196 -1.95 -13.40 12.00
C GLU A 196 -2.97 -12.32 11.64
N LEU A 197 -4.25 -12.59 11.87
CA LEU A 197 -5.32 -11.62 11.69
C LEU A 197 -5.39 -10.68 12.90
N ILE A 198 -5.31 -9.38 12.64
CA ILE A 198 -5.42 -8.33 13.65
C ILE A 198 -6.67 -7.52 13.35
N ARG A 199 -7.53 -7.35 14.37
CA ARG A 199 -8.73 -6.53 14.29
C ARG A 199 -8.49 -5.23 15.06
N VAL A 200 -8.67 -4.11 14.38
CA VAL A 200 -8.44 -2.77 14.96
C VAL A 200 -9.76 -2.00 14.96
N ARG A 201 -10.23 -1.64 16.15
CA ARG A 201 -11.47 -0.87 16.31
C ARG A 201 -11.27 0.58 15.94
N LEU A 202 -12.29 1.14 15.30
CA LEU A 202 -12.37 2.56 14.93
C LEU A 202 -13.32 3.30 15.88
N PRO A 203 -13.14 4.62 16.07
CA PRO A 203 -14.04 5.44 16.90
C PRO A 203 -15.49 5.53 16.41
N HIS A 204 -15.76 5.22 15.14
CA HIS A 204 -17.08 5.32 14.50
C HIS A 204 -17.64 3.92 14.20
N PRO A 205 -18.33 3.27 15.15
CA PRO A 205 -18.76 1.87 15.03
C PRO A 205 -19.76 1.60 13.90
N GLU A 206 -20.46 2.63 13.45
CA GLU A 206 -21.50 2.56 12.41
C GLU A 206 -20.95 2.60 10.98
N VAL A 207 -19.70 3.05 10.77
CA VAL A 207 -19.14 3.24 9.43
C VAL A 207 -18.25 2.07 9.04
N THR A 208 -18.49 1.50 7.87
CA THR A 208 -17.64 0.47 7.28
C THR A 208 -16.50 1.10 6.49
N HIS A 209 -15.30 1.10 7.07
CA HIS A 209 -14.08 1.49 6.40
C HIS A 209 -13.26 0.27 5.98
N GLY A 210 -12.56 0.40 4.86
CA GLY A 210 -11.44 -0.44 4.47
C GLY A 210 -10.12 0.32 4.63
N VAL A 211 -9.02 -0.41 4.76
CA VAL A 211 -7.67 0.16 4.71
C VAL A 211 -7.26 0.37 3.26
N ARG A 212 -6.98 1.62 2.88
CA ARG A 212 -6.43 2.01 1.57
C ARG A 212 -4.90 1.92 1.58
N ASP A 213 -4.27 2.36 2.66
CA ASP A 213 -2.83 2.21 2.84
C ASP A 213 -2.41 2.12 4.31
N ILE A 214 -1.21 1.60 4.54
CA ILE A 214 -0.52 1.58 5.83
C ILE A 214 0.91 2.04 5.61
N SER A 215 1.37 2.98 6.43
CA SER A 215 2.78 3.32 6.48
C SER A 215 3.32 3.17 7.90
N GLY A 216 4.50 2.58 8.05
CA GLY A 216 5.21 2.61 9.32
C GLY A 216 5.82 3.99 9.56
N ALA A 217 5.76 4.48 10.81
CA ALA A 217 6.59 5.59 11.24
C ALA A 217 8.07 5.17 11.31
N ALA A 218 8.98 6.14 11.35
CA ALA A 218 10.39 5.91 11.64
C ALA A 218 10.61 5.35 13.07
N GLU A 219 9.64 5.52 13.96
CA GLU A 219 9.66 5.00 15.33
C GLU A 219 8.97 3.61 15.42
N PRO A 220 9.51 2.67 16.22
CA PRO A 220 8.91 1.35 16.37
C PRO A 220 7.58 1.41 17.13
N GLY A 221 6.46 1.29 16.41
CA GLY A 221 5.15 1.11 17.05
C GLY A 221 4.03 1.81 16.33
N ASP A 222 4.31 2.96 15.73
CA ASP A 222 3.27 3.84 15.19
C ASP A 222 3.06 3.57 13.70
N PHE A 223 1.83 3.27 13.32
CA PHE A 223 1.42 3.15 11.93
C PHE A 223 0.46 4.26 11.57
N LEU A 224 0.66 4.82 10.38
CA LEU A 224 -0.31 5.68 9.73
C LEU A 224 -1.28 4.81 8.93
N LEU A 225 -2.57 4.96 9.17
CA LEU A 225 -3.64 4.26 8.47
C LEU A 225 -4.38 5.25 7.58
N LEU A 226 -4.40 4.99 6.27
CA LEU A 226 -5.32 5.63 5.36
C LEU A 226 -6.57 4.75 5.22
N LEU A 227 -7.71 5.31 5.60
CA LEU A 227 -9.01 4.63 5.60
C LEU A 227 -9.91 5.22 4.52
N GLY A 228 -10.78 4.41 3.94
CA GLY A 228 -11.78 4.84 2.98
C GLY A 228 -12.90 3.83 2.83
N ARG A 229 -13.74 4.01 1.82
CA ARG A 229 -14.79 3.04 1.46
C ARG A 229 -14.22 1.66 1.16
N SER A 230 -14.91 0.63 1.65
CA SER A 230 -14.54 -0.78 1.39
C SER A 230 -15.01 -1.30 0.02
N THR A 231 -16.05 -0.68 -0.55
CA THR A 231 -16.63 -1.03 -1.86
C THR A 231 -16.77 0.20 -2.76
N SER A 232 -16.84 -0.01 -4.08
CA SER A 232 -16.93 1.07 -5.07
C SER A 232 -18.18 1.94 -4.90
N ARG A 233 -19.24 1.42 -4.27
CA ARG A 233 -20.51 2.11 -4.03
C ARG A 233 -20.65 2.63 -2.59
N GLY A 234 -19.66 2.40 -1.73
CA GLY A 234 -19.67 2.90 -0.36
C GLY A 234 -19.51 4.43 -0.30
N ASP A 235 -20.06 5.02 0.75
CA ASP A 235 -20.06 6.46 1.05
C ASP A 235 -19.14 6.83 2.22
N ALA A 236 -18.51 5.84 2.85
CA ALA A 236 -17.55 6.05 3.92
C ALA A 236 -16.44 7.01 3.45
N PRO A 237 -16.26 8.15 4.13
CA PRO A 237 -15.32 9.17 3.70
C PRO A 237 -13.88 8.75 3.98
N PHE A 238 -12.93 9.33 3.24
CA PHE A 238 -11.53 9.12 3.55
C PHE A 238 -11.17 9.70 4.93
N ARG A 239 -10.33 8.98 5.67
CA ARG A 239 -9.81 9.36 6.99
C ARG A 239 -8.35 8.98 7.10
N LEU A 240 -7.62 9.73 7.90
CA LEU A 240 -6.25 9.43 8.29
C LEU A 240 -6.26 9.13 9.79
N GLY A 241 -5.57 8.07 10.20
CA GLY A 241 -5.49 7.67 11.59
C GLY A 241 -4.13 7.12 11.96
N THR A 242 -3.91 6.94 13.25
CA THR A 242 -2.74 6.26 13.79
C THR A 242 -3.16 5.00 14.53
N TRP A 243 -2.31 3.99 14.49
CA TRP A 243 -2.51 2.76 15.24
C TRP A 243 -1.16 2.27 15.75
N ASN A 244 -1.12 1.85 17.02
CA ASN A 244 0.08 1.30 17.60
C ASN A 244 0.03 -0.22 17.62
N ARG A 245 1.17 -0.85 17.36
CA ARG A 245 1.27 -2.32 17.44
C ARG A 245 0.86 -2.81 18.83
N GLY A 246 -0.12 -3.71 18.86
CA GLY A 246 -0.64 -4.33 20.08
C GLY A 246 -1.87 -3.63 20.64
N ASP A 247 -2.19 -2.43 20.17
CA ASP A 247 -3.43 -1.76 20.52
C ASP A 247 -4.61 -2.36 19.75
N ASP A 248 -5.76 -2.42 20.40
CA ASP A 248 -7.00 -2.91 19.79
C ASP A 248 -7.84 -1.78 19.15
N ARG A 249 -7.32 -0.55 19.12
CA ARG A 249 -7.99 0.67 18.67
C ARG A 249 -7.04 1.57 17.88
N ALA A 250 -7.55 2.18 16.83
CA ALA A 250 -6.89 3.27 16.12
C ALA A 250 -7.45 4.64 16.57
N ALA A 251 -6.60 5.67 16.54
CA ALA A 251 -7.01 7.05 16.71
C ALA A 251 -7.17 7.72 15.34
N LEU A 252 -8.17 8.57 15.16
CA LEU A 252 -8.34 9.35 13.92
C LEU A 252 -7.72 10.74 14.09
N LEU A 253 -7.03 11.19 13.06
CA LEU A 253 -6.48 12.55 12.99
C LEU A 253 -7.57 13.54 12.57
N ASP A 254 -7.46 14.79 13.03
CA ASP A 254 -8.37 15.89 12.67
C ASP A 254 -8.09 16.45 11.26
N VAL A 255 -8.22 15.57 10.28
CA VAL A 255 -7.94 15.80 8.86
C VAL A 255 -9.13 15.34 8.03
N SER A 256 -9.54 16.17 7.08
CA SER A 256 -10.54 15.82 6.06
C SER A 256 -9.97 15.91 4.67
N PHE A 257 -10.51 15.13 3.75
CA PHE A 257 -10.14 15.15 2.35
C PHE A 257 -11.16 15.95 1.54
N HIS A 258 -10.70 16.76 0.60
CA HIS A 258 -11.56 17.42 -0.38
C HIS A 258 -12.27 16.38 -1.25
N ARG A 259 -13.47 16.68 -1.76
CA ARG A 259 -14.29 15.74 -2.57
C ARG A 259 -13.62 15.24 -3.86
N THR A 260 -12.57 15.94 -4.32
CA THR A 260 -11.80 15.56 -5.50
C THR A 260 -10.58 14.71 -5.16
N ALA A 261 -10.25 14.59 -3.87
CA ALA A 261 -9.19 13.73 -3.40
C ALA A 261 -9.68 12.28 -3.38
N LYS A 262 -8.82 11.41 -3.88
CA LYS A 262 -8.90 9.95 -3.87
C LYS A 262 -7.55 9.43 -3.39
N PRO A 263 -7.22 9.69 -2.11
CA PRO A 263 -5.94 9.25 -1.56
C PRO A 263 -5.89 7.72 -1.59
N GLU A 264 -4.74 7.18 -2.00
CA GLU A 264 -4.49 5.75 -2.06
C GLU A 264 -3.21 5.32 -1.37
N GLY A 265 -2.21 6.19 -1.29
CA GLY A 265 -0.93 5.88 -0.66
C GLY A 265 -0.52 6.96 0.32
N VAL A 266 0.09 6.59 1.45
CA VAL A 266 0.60 7.52 2.46
C VAL A 266 2.00 7.13 2.92
N THR A 267 2.86 8.11 3.14
CA THR A 267 4.15 7.87 3.79
C THR A 267 4.64 9.07 4.58
N PRO A 268 5.08 8.87 5.84
CA PRO A 268 5.72 9.92 6.61
C PRO A 268 7.12 10.23 6.04
N PHE A 269 7.55 11.49 6.11
CA PHE A 269 8.90 11.86 5.70
C PHE A 269 9.44 13.12 6.42
N PRO A 270 10.76 13.28 6.60
CA PRO A 270 11.33 14.33 7.47
C PRO A 270 11.87 15.58 6.74
N ILE A 271 11.48 15.87 5.49
CA ILE A 271 12.02 17.02 4.75
C ILE A 271 11.42 18.33 5.27
N GLY A 272 12.23 19.17 5.92
CA GLY A 272 11.78 20.42 6.50
C GLY A 272 10.79 20.23 7.65
N GLY A 273 10.97 19.15 8.43
CA GLY A 273 10.10 18.73 9.53
C GLY A 273 9.40 17.39 9.26
N GLN A 274 8.71 16.85 10.26
CA GLN A 274 7.88 15.66 10.08
C GLN A 274 6.64 16.01 9.24
N ARG A 275 6.50 15.36 8.10
CA ARG A 275 5.41 15.57 7.14
C ARG A 275 4.80 14.25 6.72
N ILE A 276 3.64 14.33 6.08
CA ILE A 276 2.97 13.17 5.48
C ILE A 276 2.75 13.44 4.01
N LEU A 277 3.32 12.58 3.17
CA LEU A 277 3.04 12.54 1.76
C LEU A 277 1.83 11.64 1.53
N ILE A 278 0.90 12.11 0.72
CA ILE A 278 -0.29 11.37 0.28
C ILE A 278 -0.30 11.38 -1.23
N VAL A 279 -0.43 10.23 -1.87
CA VAL A 279 -0.62 10.11 -3.33
C VAL A 279 -2.04 9.68 -3.67
N ASP A 280 -2.48 10.04 -4.87
CA ASP A 280 -3.89 10.03 -5.26
C ASP A 280 -4.11 9.32 -6.61
N ASP A 281 -5.15 8.48 -6.72
CA ASP A 281 -5.46 7.73 -7.95
C ASP A 281 -5.90 8.62 -9.13
N ALA A 282 -6.23 9.89 -8.87
CA ALA A 282 -6.59 10.87 -9.87
C ALA A 282 -5.38 11.64 -10.43
N GLY A 283 -4.16 11.24 -10.07
CA GLY A 283 -2.90 11.78 -10.61
C GLY A 283 -2.41 13.02 -9.87
N GLY A 284 -2.51 13.00 -8.55
CA GLY A 284 -2.02 14.06 -7.70
C GLY A 284 -1.36 13.55 -6.42
N TYR A 285 -0.96 14.50 -5.59
CA TYR A 285 -0.41 14.28 -4.27
C TYR A 285 -0.78 15.42 -3.33
N ALA A 286 -0.65 15.21 -2.03
CA ALA A 286 -0.70 16.26 -1.02
C ALA A 286 0.43 16.06 -0.01
N VAL A 287 0.86 17.16 0.61
CA VAL A 287 1.80 17.15 1.72
C VAL A 287 1.10 17.79 2.91
N LEU A 288 1.11 17.09 4.05
CA LEU A 288 0.64 17.58 5.35
C LEU A 288 1.82 17.90 6.25
#